data_AF-A0A1A7YQM7-F1
#
_entry.id   AF-A0A1A7YQM7-F1
#
_cell.length_a   1.000
_cell.length_b   1.000
_cell.length_c   1.000
_cell.angle_alpha   90.00
_cell.angle_beta   90.00
_cell.angle_gamma   90.00
#
_symmetry.space_group_name_H-M   'P 1'
#
loop_
_entity.id
_entity.type
_entity.pdbx_description
1 polymer ?
#
loop_
_entity_poly.entity_id
_entity_poly.type
_entity_poly.pdbx_seq_one_letter_code
_entity_poly.pdbx_strand_id
1 'polypeptide(L)' 'RIRHRLLPPALALQLRLLLRIPQRSFQMVLVDKQGIDKQRYPFPITAAELFTTIDTFPLRKDEMVLQQEAGQTCQS' A
#
# COMPACT_ATOMS: atom_id res chain seq x y z
N ARG A 1 11.22 -11.77 3.43
CA ARG A 1 11.90 -11.55 2.13
C ARG A 1 10.84 -11.39 1.05
N ILE A 2 10.69 -10.20 0.45
CA ILE A 2 9.75 -9.99 -0.65
C ILE A 2 10.25 -10.81 -1.85
N ARG A 3 9.40 -11.68 -2.40
CA ARG A 3 9.73 -12.43 -3.60
C ARG A 3 9.51 -11.52 -4.80
N HIS A 4 10.59 -11.20 -5.52
CA HIS A 4 10.50 -10.44 -6.76
C HIS A 4 10.02 -11.37 -7.88
N ARG A 5 8.70 -11.53 -8.01
CA ARG A 5 8.09 -12.19 -9.17
C ARG A 5 7.64 -11.10 -10.14
N LEU A 6 8.16 -11.13 -11.35
CA LEU A 6 7.65 -10.28 -12.42
C LEU A 6 6.19 -10.66 -12.71
N LEU A 7 5.33 -9.64 -12.79
CA LEU A 7 3.93 -9.83 -13.19
C LEU A 7 3.88 -10.14 -14.69
N PRO A 8 3.03 -11.10 -15.13
CA PRO A 8 2.76 -11.28 -16.55
C PRO A 8 2.31 -9.97 -17.21
N PRO A 9 2.72 -9.65 -18.45
CA PRO A 9 2.40 -8.37 -19.07
C PRO A 9 0.91 -8.04 -19.12
N ALA A 10 0.06 -9.03 -19.41
CA ALA A 10 -1.39 -8.86 -19.42
C ALA A 10 -1.95 -8.47 -18.05
N LEU A 11 -1.47 -9.10 -16.97
CA LEU A 11 -1.89 -8.77 -15.61
C LEU A 11 -1.42 -7.37 -15.20
N ALA A 12 -0.19 -7.00 -15.55
CA ALA A 12 0.33 -5.66 -15.29
C ALA A 12 -0.52 -4.59 -15.99
N LEU A 13 -0.94 -4.83 -17.25
CA LEU A 13 -1.83 -3.94 -17.98
C LEU A 13 -3.22 -3.85 -17.33
N GLN A 14 -3.81 -4.98 -16.93
CA GLN A 14 -5.10 -5.01 -16.25
C GLN A 14 -5.08 -4.23 -14.93
N LEU A 15 -4.04 -4.42 -14.11
CA LEU A 15 -3.87 -3.67 -12.86
C LEU A 15 -3.72 -2.17 -13.12
N ARG A 16 -2.96 -1.77 -14.14
CA ARG A 16 -2.84 -0.36 -14.54
C ARG A 16 -4.20 0.23 -14.93
N LEU A 17 -4.99 -0.49 -15.71
CA LEU A 17 -6.32 -0.03 -16.12
C LEU A 17 -7.28 0.07 -14.91
N LEU A 18 -7.34 -0.98 -14.08
CA LEU A 18 -8.17 -1.04 -12.88
C LEU A 18 -7.85 0.11 -11.91
N LEU A 19 -6.56 0.34 -11.64
CA LEU A 19 -6.08 1.37 -10.73
C LEU A 19 -5.90 2.73 -11.40
N ARG A 20 -6.29 2.89 -12.67
CA ARG A 20 -6.14 4.13 -13.44
C ARG A 20 -4.71 4.69 -13.38
N ILE A 21 -3.70 3.83 -13.50
CA ILE A 21 -2.28 4.20 -13.54
C ILE A 21 -1.90 4.52 -14.98
N PRO A 22 -1.35 5.72 -15.28
CA PRO A 22 -0.97 6.06 -16.65
C PRO A 22 0.11 5.12 -17.19
N GLN A 23 0.07 4.85 -18.50
CA GLN A 23 0.99 3.90 -19.14
C GLN A 23 2.45 4.38 -19.13
N ARG A 24 2.66 5.70 -19.19
CA ARG A 24 3.97 6.31 -19.45
C ARG A 24 4.55 7.07 -18.25
N SER A 25 3.96 6.93 -17.07
CA SER A 25 4.46 7.57 -15.85
C SER A 25 4.58 6.58 -14.70
N PHE A 26 5.46 6.92 -13.77
CA PHE A 26 5.53 6.27 -12.48
C PHE A 26 4.34 6.71 -11.62
N GLN A 27 3.77 5.76 -10.89
CA GLN A 27 2.78 6.00 -9.85
C GLN A 27 2.96 4.96 -8.73
N MET A 28 2.98 5.42 -7.49
CA MET A 28 2.66 4.58 -6.34
C MET A 28 1.21 4.82 -5.95
N VAL A 29 0.45 3.74 -5.75
CA VAL A 29 -0.96 3.77 -5.36
C VAL A 29 -1.10 3.00 -4.05
N LEU A 30 -1.59 3.66 -3.01
CA LEU A 30 -1.92 3.05 -1.73
C LEU A 30 -3.41 2.68 -1.75
N VAL A 31 -3.69 1.38 -1.64
CA VAL A 31 -5.05 0.84 -1.59
C VAL A 31 -5.34 0.26 -0.21
N ASP A 32 -6.57 0.41 0.28
CA ASP A 32 -7.00 -0.26 1.51
C ASP A 32 -7.35 -1.75 1.28
N LYS A 33 -7.78 -2.42 2.35
CA LYS A 33 -8.16 -3.84 2.32
C LYS A 33 -9.35 -4.14 1.41
N GLN A 34 -10.15 -3.12 1.09
CA GLN A 34 -11.30 -3.20 0.19
C GLN A 34 -10.91 -2.87 -1.26
N GLY A 35 -9.64 -2.59 -1.53
CA GLY A 35 -9.13 -2.21 -2.84
C GLY A 35 -9.42 -0.76 -3.22
N ILE A 36 -9.82 0.08 -2.25
CA ILE A 36 -10.13 1.49 -2.48
C ILE A 36 -8.83 2.30 -2.50
N ASP A 37 -8.71 3.13 -3.53
CA ASP A 37 -7.63 4.10 -3.69
C ASP A 37 -7.68 5.16 -2.57
N LYS A 38 -6.61 5.23 -1.78
CA LYS A 38 -6.47 6.18 -0.67
C LYS A 38 -5.52 7.32 -0.99
N GLN A 39 -4.41 7.02 -1.64
CA GLN A 39 -3.35 7.99 -1.87
C GLN A 39 -2.51 7.62 -3.09
N ARG A 40 -2.07 8.64 -3.83
CA ARG A 40 -1.22 8.49 -5.01
C ARG A 40 0.01 9.37 -4.94
N TYR A 41 1.12 8.85 -5.45
CA TYR A 41 2.39 9.59 -5.53
C TYR A 41 2.96 9.47 -6.94
N PRO A 42 3.28 10.61 -7.61
CA PRO A 42 3.93 10.60 -8.92
C PRO A 42 5.45 10.36 -8.84
N PHE A 43 5.98 10.11 -7.64
CA PHE A 43 7.38 9.85 -7.35
C PHE A 43 7.50 8.76 -6.28
N PRO A 44 8.64 8.06 -6.19
CA PRO A 44 8.84 7.06 -5.15
C PRO A 44 8.87 7.73 -3.78
N ILE A 45 8.17 7.14 -2.82
CA ILE A 45 8.22 7.53 -1.40
C ILE A 45 8.97 6.48 -0.59
N THR A 46 9.54 6.91 0.53
CA THR A 46 10.28 5.99 1.41
C THR A 46 9.32 5.04 2.13
N ALA A 47 9.84 3.89 2.57
CA ALA A 47 9.06 2.96 3.40
C ALA A 47 8.59 3.61 4.71
N ALA A 48 9.43 4.45 5.32
CA ALA A 48 9.08 5.18 6.54
C ALA A 48 7.87 6.11 6.32
N GLU A 49 7.89 6.95 5.28
CA GLU A 49 6.77 7.82 4.93
C GLU A 49 5.50 7.03 4.59
N LEU A 50 5.64 5.90 3.89
CA LEU A 50 4.53 5.01 3.57
C LEU A 50 3.88 4.47 4.86
N PHE A 51 4.68 3.96 5.80
CA PHE A 51 4.17 3.42 7.07
C PHE A 51 3.54 4.51 7.94
N THR A 52 4.18 5.68 8.05
CA THR A 52 3.60 6.82 8.77
C THR A 52 2.26 7.24 8.17
N THR A 53 2.13 7.23 6.85
CA THR A 53 0.86 7.54 6.17
C THR A 53 -0.20 6.49 6.52
N ILE A 54 0.14 5.20 6.46
CA ILE A 54 -0.78 4.10 6.78
C ILE A 54 -1.26 4.19 8.23
N ASP A 55 -0.39 4.53 9.19
CA ASP A 55 -0.75 4.67 10.61
C ASP A 55 -1.71 5.84 10.89
N THR A 56 -1.92 6.76 9.94
CA THR A 56 -2.97 7.78 10.07
C THR A 56 -4.38 7.26 9.79
N PHE A 57 -4.52 6.10 9.12
CA PHE A 57 -5.82 5.61 8.65
C PHE A 57 -6.69 5.10 9.82
N PRO A 58 -8.01 5.37 9.83
CA PRO A 58 -8.90 4.94 10.91
C PRO A 58 -8.85 3.43 11.19
N LEU A 59 -8.99 2.61 10.13
CA LEU A 59 -8.94 1.15 10.26
C LEU A 59 -7.59 0.67 10.83
N ARG A 60 -6.49 1.34 10.50
CA ARG A 60 -5.17 1.01 11.04
C ARG A 60 -5.08 1.31 12.53
N LYS A 61 -5.70 2.39 13.00
CA LYS A 61 -5.77 2.72 14.44
C LYS A 61 -6.53 1.65 15.22
N ASP A 62 -7.65 1.17 14.68
CA ASP A 62 -8.43 0.09 15.30
C ASP A 62 -7.59 -1.20 15.40
N GLU A 63 -6.82 -1.52 14.35
CA GLU A 63 -5.90 -2.66 14.36
C GLU A 63 -4.78 -2.53 15.38
N MET A 64 -4.25 -1.32 15.59
CA MET A 64 -3.21 -1.09 16.60
C MET A 64 -3.72 -1.36 18.02
N VAL A 65 -4.97 -0.99 18.31
CA VAL A 65 -5.61 -1.30 19.61
C VAL A 65 -5.72 -2.82 19.79
N LEU A 66 -6.25 -3.53 18.79
CA LEU A 66 -6.37 -4.99 18.83
C LEU A 66 -5.01 -5.69 18.98
N GLN A 67 -3.96 -5.18 18.32
CA GLN A 67 -2.59 -5.69 18.46
C GLN A 67 -2.08 -5.53 19.90
N GLN A 68 -2.32 -4.37 20.52
CA GLN A 68 -1.93 -4.11 21.91
C GLN A 68 -2.67 -5.02 22.89
N GLU A 69 -3.99 -5.18 22.73
CA GLU A 69 -4.80 -6.09 23.54
C GLU A 69 -4.34 -7.55 23.40
N ALA A 70 -3.84 -7.94 22.22
CA ALA A 70 -3.27 -9.26 21.96
C ALA A 70 -1.80 -9.40 22.43
N GLY A 71 -1.22 -8.38 23.07
CA GLY A 71 0.18 -8.38 23.52
C GLY A 71 1.21 -8.34 22.39
N GLN A 72 0.81 -7.95 21.17
CA GLN A 72 1.72 -7.80 20.03
C GLN A 72 2.45 -6.46 20.12
N THR A 73 3.77 -6.49 19.98
CA THR A 73 4.60 -5.29 19.89
C THR A 73 5.36 -5.30 18.56
N CYS A 74 5.34 -4.16 17.87
CA CYS A 74 6.18 -3.95 16.70
C CYS A 74 7.52 -3.40 17.17
N GLN A 75 8.63 -4.05 16.81
CA GLN A 75 9.95 -3.46 16.99
C GLN A 75 10.29 -2.62 15.75
N SER A 76 10.75 -1.39 16.00
CA SER A 76 11.26 -0.45 15.00
C SER A 76 12.68 -0.80 14.59
#